data_AF-A0A952KH71-F1
#
_entry.id   AF-A0A952KH71-F1
#
_cell.length_a   1.000
_cell.length_b   1.000
_cell.length_c   1.000
_cell.angle_alpha   90.00
_cell.angle_beta   90.00
_cell.angle_gamma   90.00
#
_symmetry.space_group_name_H-M   'P 1'
#
loop_
_entity.id
_entity.type
_entity.pdbx_description
1 polymer ?
#
loop_
_entity_poly.entity_id
_entity_poly.type
_entity_poly.pdbx_seq_one_letter_code
_entity_poly.pdbx_strand_id
1 'polypeptide(L)' 'VASLKGSEVERARDIWRRKFEGTAPDAAGRAKQMRFLASRGFGGDVIRRVVSQADED' A
#
# COMPACT_ATOMS: atom_id res chain seq x y z
N VAL A 1 -3.33 13.89 18.51
CA VAL A 1 -2.41 12.80 18.08
C VAL A 1 -2.79 12.18 16.73
N ALA A 2 -3.35 12.97 15.79
CA ALA A 2 -3.87 12.45 14.51
C ALA A 2 -2.84 12.31 13.37
N SER A 3 -1.57 12.68 13.57
CA SER A 3 -0.62 12.86 12.45
C SER A 3 0.28 11.66 12.11
N LEU A 4 0.29 10.56 12.86
CA LEU A 4 1.23 9.47 12.57
C LEU A 4 0.69 8.47 11.53
N LYS A 5 -0.61 8.14 11.60
CA LYS A 5 -1.23 7.15 10.70
C LYS A 5 -1.42 7.68 9.27
N GLY A 6 -1.75 8.96 9.10
CA GLY A 6 -1.82 9.60 7.77
C GLY A 6 -0.48 9.56 7.05
N SER A 7 0.58 10.00 7.74
CA SER A 7 1.94 10.00 7.20
C SER A 7 2.52 8.60 7.00
N GLU A 8 2.01 7.57 7.66
CA GLU A 8 2.40 6.18 7.39
C GLU A 8 1.77 5.66 6.09
N VAL A 9 0.50 5.96 5.83
CA VAL A 9 -0.17 5.63 4.56
C VAL A 9 0.48 6.34 3.38
N GLU A 10 0.79 7.62 3.50
CA GLU A 10 1.45 8.38 2.44
C GLU A 10 2.84 7.82 2.11
N ARG A 11 3.66 7.52 3.13
CA ARG A 11 4.99 6.89 2.95
C ARG A 11 4.87 5.50 2.31
N ALA A 12 3.91 4.70 2.75
CA ALA A 12 3.64 3.39 2.17
C ALA A 12 3.22 3.51 0.70
N ARG A 13 2.35 4.47 0.35
CA ARG A 13 1.92 4.74 -1.03
C ARG A 13 3.07 5.19 -1.92
N ASP A 14 3.96 6.06 -1.43
CA ASP A 14 5.12 6.51 -2.22
C ASP A 14 6.07 5.34 -2.55
N ILE A 15 6.41 4.53 -1.55
CA ILE A 15 7.24 3.33 -1.73
C ILE A 15 6.55 2.31 -2.64
N TRP A 16 5.23 2.16 -2.52
CA TRP A 16 4.44 1.27 -3.37
C TRP A 16 4.43 1.75 -4.83
N ARG A 17 4.13 3.03 -5.10
CA ARG A 17 4.13 3.61 -6.46
C ARG A 17 5.49 3.54 -7.14
N ARG A 18 6.57 3.63 -6.38
CA ARG A 18 7.94 3.46 -6.89
C ARG A 18 8.22 2.06 -7.42
N LYS A 19 7.48 1.04 -6.93
CA LYS A 19 7.66 -0.36 -7.32
C LYS A 19 6.58 -0.87 -8.26
N PHE A 20 5.36 -0.38 -8.10
CA PHE A 20 4.18 -0.82 -8.84
C PHE A 20 3.57 0.39 -9.52
N GLU A 21 3.35 0.29 -10.83
CA GLU A 21 2.81 1.39 -11.66
C GLU A 21 1.29 1.56 -11.51
N GLY A 22 0.68 1.02 -10.46
CA GLY A 22 -0.76 1.12 -10.24
C GLY A 22 -1.40 -0.18 -9.71
N THR A 23 -2.71 -0.26 -9.88
CA THR A 23 -3.55 -1.39 -9.45
C THR A 23 -3.10 -2.70 -10.08
N ALA A 24 -3.04 -3.74 -9.28
CA ALA A 24 -2.80 -5.07 -9.79
C ALA A 24 -4.04 -5.57 -10.55
N PRO A 25 -3.90 -6.07 -11.79
CA PRO A 25 -5.04 -6.52 -12.60
C PRO A 25 -5.71 -7.79 -12.06
N ASP A 26 -5.08 -8.48 -11.11
CA ASP A 26 -5.52 -9.76 -10.59
C ASP A 26 -5.22 -9.92 -9.08
N ALA A 27 -5.86 -10.92 -8.46
CA ALA A 27 -5.74 -11.19 -7.04
C ALA A 27 -4.30 -11.56 -6.61
N ALA A 28 -3.52 -12.22 -7.47
CA ALA A 28 -2.14 -12.58 -7.18
C ALA A 28 -1.24 -11.33 -7.20
N GLY A 29 -1.48 -10.40 -8.12
CA GLY A 29 -0.84 -9.09 -8.13
C GLY A 29 -1.15 -8.29 -6.86
N ARG A 30 -2.41 -8.27 -6.38
CA ARG A 30 -2.78 -7.62 -5.12
C ARG A 30 -2.06 -8.26 -3.93
N ALA A 31 -1.99 -9.59 -3.88
CA ALA A 31 -1.24 -10.30 -2.84
C ALA A 31 0.26 -9.96 -2.86
N LYS A 32 0.85 -9.79 -4.05
CA LYS A 32 2.27 -9.36 -4.21
C LYS A 32 2.49 -7.94 -3.67
N GLN A 33 1.57 -7.02 -3.96
CA GLN A 33 1.62 -5.65 -3.44
C GLN A 33 1.49 -5.62 -1.91
N MET A 34 0.54 -6.37 -1.35
CA MET A 34 0.35 -6.49 0.10
C MET A 34 1.59 -7.08 0.80
N ARG A 35 2.15 -8.17 0.26
CA ARG A 35 3.38 -8.79 0.79
C ARG A 35 4.58 -7.87 0.70
N PHE A 36 4.69 -7.05 -0.35
CA PHE A 36 5.76 -6.07 -0.48
C PHE A 36 5.69 -5.01 0.62
N LEU A 37 4.51 -4.47 0.91
CA LEU A 37 4.36 -3.48 1.99
C LEU A 37 4.56 -4.12 3.37
N ALA A 38 4.07 -5.35 3.58
CA ALA A 38 4.32 -6.09 4.81
C ALA A 38 5.83 -6.31 5.07
N SER A 39 6.61 -6.64 4.03
CA SER A 39 8.07 -6.80 4.17
C SER A 39 8.82 -5.49 4.41
N ARG A 40 8.16 -4.33 4.23
CA ARG A 40 8.68 -3.01 4.61
C ARG A 40 8.24 -2.55 6.00
N GLY A 41 7.55 -3.42 6.75
CA GLY A 41 7.17 -3.17 8.14
C GLY A 41 5.89 -2.36 8.31
N PHE A 42 5.09 -2.19 7.25
CA PHE A 42 3.80 -1.51 7.36
C PHE A 42 2.74 -2.40 8.02
N GLY A 43 1.88 -1.78 8.84
CA GLY A 43 0.76 -2.47 9.47
C GLY A 43 -0.34 -2.86 8.48
N GLY A 44 -1.12 -3.90 8.81
CA GLY A 44 -2.18 -4.43 7.95
C GLY A 44 -3.23 -3.39 7.52
N ASP A 45 -3.63 -2.48 8.41
CA ASP A 45 -4.55 -1.38 8.09
C ASP A 45 -3.99 -0.42 7.04
N VAL A 46 -2.69 -0.09 7.13
CA VAL A 46 -2.00 0.77 6.16
C VAL A 46 -1.89 0.07 4.81
N ILE A 47 -1.50 -1.20 4.82
CA ILE A 47 -1.41 -2.03 3.62
C ILE A 47 -2.75 -2.07 2.89
N ARG A 48 -3.84 -2.34 3.62
CA ARG A 48 -5.19 -2.41 3.04
C ARG A 48 -5.60 -1.07 2.44
N ARG A 49 -5.36 0.05 3.13
CA ARG A 49 -5.65 1.40 2.61
C ARG A 49 -4.88 1.70 1.33
N VAL A 50 -3.57 1.43 1.29
CA VAL A 50 -2.75 1.72 0.10
C VAL A 50 -3.19 0.89 -1.10
N VAL A 51 -3.44 -0.41 -0.91
CA VAL A 51 -3.85 -1.32 -2.00
C VAL A 51 -5.30 -1.09 -2.42
N SER A 52 -6.18 -0.64 -1.53
CA SER A 52 -7.55 -0.23 -1.89
C SER A 52 -7.58 1.11 -2.61
N GLN A 53 -6.85 2.12 -2.13
CA GLN A 53 -6.77 3.43 -2.79
C GLN A 53 -6.08 3.37 -4.15
N ALA A 54 -5.20 2.39 -4.37
CA ALA A 54 -4.66 2.11 -5.68
C ALA A 54 -5.77 1.73 -6.68
N ASP A 55 -6.68 0.84 -6.27
CA ASP A 55 -7.80 0.33 -7.08
C ASP A 55 -8.78 1.43 -7.53
N GLU A 56 -8.84 2.51 -6.75
CA GLU A 56 -9.73 3.65 -6.95
C GLU A 56 -9.09 4.80 -7.79
N ASP A 57 -7.78 4.74 -8.07
CA ASP A 57 -6.99 5.75 -8.80
C ASP A 57 -6.69 5.29 -10.24
#